data_AF-A0A202DGN8-F1
#
_entry.id   AF-A0A202DGN8-F1
#
_cell.length_a   1.000
_cell.length_b   1.000
_cell.length_c   1.000
_cell.angle_alpha   90.00
_cell.angle_beta   90.00
_cell.angle_gamma   90.00
#
_symmetry.space_group_name_H-M   'P 1'
#
loop_
_entity.id
_entity.type
_entity.pdbx_description
1 polymer ?
#
loop_
_entity_poly.entity_id
_entity_poly.type
_entity_poly.pdbx_seq_one_letter_code
_entity_poly.pdbx_strand_id
1 'polypeptide(L)'
;LSLLQNRDEVSQRIQQIIDAATDPWGIKVESVDLKDITLPADMKRVIGKQAEAEREKRAVIIKAEGEVIAANNMAKAAKTLSMADGALHLRTLQSINDMSSDQSNTIVFTIPLEILKAFSRK
;
A
#
# COMPACT_ATOMS: atom_id res chain seq x y z
N LEU A 1 -3.53 0.17 15.95
CA LEU A 1 -4.35 -0.87 16.62
C LEU A 1 -3.83 -1.28 18.02
N SER A 2 -2.61 -0.90 18.41
CA SER A 2 -2.03 -1.26 19.72
C SER A 2 -2.70 -0.60 20.94
N LEU A 3 -3.34 0.57 20.78
CA LEU A 3 -3.99 1.25 21.91
C LEU A 3 -5.31 0.58 22.33
N LEU A 4 -6.08 0.04 21.38
CA LEU A 4 -7.29 -0.74 21.72
C LEU A 4 -6.92 -2.11 22.30
N GLN A 5 -5.93 -2.80 21.71
CA GLN A 5 -5.47 -4.10 22.21
C GLN A 5 -4.97 -4.03 23.65
N ASN A 6 -4.30 -2.94 24.04
CA ASN A 6 -3.84 -2.77 25.42
C ASN A 6 -4.98 -2.43 26.39
N ARG A 7 -6.12 -1.90 25.93
CA ARG A 7 -7.22 -1.51 26.83
C ARG A 7 -7.89 -2.74 27.42
N ASP A 8 -8.18 -3.74 26.58
CA ASP A 8 -8.87 -4.95 27.01
C ASP A 8 -8.00 -5.79 27.95
N GLU A 9 -6.70 -5.93 27.64
CA GLU A 9 -5.75 -6.66 28.49
C GLU A 9 -5.58 -5.99 29.87
N VAL A 10 -5.46 -4.66 29.89
CA VAL A 10 -5.32 -3.92 31.16
C VAL A 10 -6.60 -3.98 31.97
N SER A 11 -7.78 -3.81 31.34
CA SER A 11 -9.08 -3.93 32.00
C SER A 11 -9.26 -5.31 32.65
N GLN A 12 -8.93 -6.38 31.94
CA GLN A 12 -9.03 -7.75 32.46
C GLN A 12 -8.10 -7.98 33.65
N ARG A 13 -6.88 -7.43 33.58
CA ARG A 13 -5.90 -7.55 34.66
C ARG A 13 -6.33 -6.77 35.91
N ILE A 14 -6.91 -5.58 35.74
CA ILE A 14 -7.47 -4.80 36.84
C ILE A 14 -8.68 -5.53 37.45
N GLN A 15 -9.58 -6.08 36.63
CA GLN A 15 -10.72 -6.86 37.12
C GLN A 15 -10.27 -8.00 38.04
N GLN A 16 -9.28 -8.79 37.62
CA GLN A 16 -8.76 -9.91 38.41
C GLN A 16 -8.20 -9.46 39.76
N ILE A 17 -7.47 -8.33 39.78
CA ILE A 17 -6.89 -7.79 41.01
C ILE A 17 -7.98 -7.31 41.97
N ILE A 18 -9.00 -6.61 41.46
CA ILE A 18 -10.07 -6.07 42.29
C ILE A 18 -10.96 -7.22 42.80
N ASP A 19 -11.35 -8.17 41.96
CA ASP A 19 -12.18 -9.32 42.33
C ASP A 19 -11.53 -10.11 43.49
N ALA A 20 -10.24 -10.42 43.38
CA ALA A 20 -9.49 -11.10 44.44
C ALA A 20 -9.40 -10.29 45.74
N ALA A 21 -9.37 -8.96 45.66
CA ALA A 21 -9.33 -8.09 46.83
C ALA A 21 -10.71 -7.93 47.50
N THR A 22 -11.80 -8.06 46.74
CA THR A 22 -13.17 -7.89 47.22
C THR A 22 -13.88 -9.19 47.60
N ASP A 23 -13.32 -10.35 47.22
CA ASP A 23 -13.79 -11.68 47.62
C ASP A 23 -14.00 -11.84 49.15
N PRO A 24 -13.11 -11.34 50.04
CA PRO A 24 -13.33 -11.44 51.50
C PRO A 24 -14.55 -10.67 52.00
N TRP A 25 -15.05 -9.71 51.23
CA TRP A 25 -16.25 -8.94 51.53
C TRP A 25 -17.51 -9.53 50.89
N GLY A 26 -17.38 -10.65 50.16
CA GLY A 26 -18.49 -11.29 49.44
C GLY A 26 -18.97 -10.53 48.21
N ILE A 27 -18.15 -9.64 47.65
CA ILE A 27 -18.49 -8.81 46.49
C ILE A 27 -17.81 -9.40 45.25
N LYS A 28 -18.62 -9.77 44.26
CA LYS A 28 -18.15 -10.28 42.96
C LYS A 28 -18.07 -9.15 41.93
N VAL A 29 -16.94 -9.03 41.24
CA VAL A 29 -16.73 -7.99 40.22
C VAL A 29 -16.94 -8.56 38.82
N GLU A 30 -18.06 -8.21 38.17
CA GLU A 30 -18.41 -8.74 36.84
C GLU A 30 -17.63 -8.08 35.69
N SER A 31 -17.37 -6.78 35.75
CA SER A 31 -16.65 -6.05 34.69
C SER A 31 -15.97 -4.79 35.22
N VAL A 32 -14.84 -4.43 34.59
CA VAL A 32 -14.11 -3.19 34.85
C VAL A 32 -13.77 -2.50 33.54
N ASP A 33 -14.36 -1.33 33.33
CA ASP A 33 -14.13 -0.50 32.16
C ASP A 33 -13.21 0.68 32.47
N LEU A 34 -12.12 0.80 31.71
CA LEU A 34 -11.26 1.97 31.72
C LEU A 34 -11.95 3.15 31.01
N LYS A 35 -12.37 4.17 31.76
CA LYS A 35 -12.99 5.39 31.19
C LYS A 35 -11.97 6.29 30.49
N ASP A 36 -11.16 7.04 31.24
CA ASP A 36 -10.25 8.04 30.68
C ASP A 36 -8.80 7.74 31.06
N ILE A 37 -7.93 7.63 30.07
CA ILE A 37 -6.48 7.50 30.24
C ILE A 37 -5.81 8.80 29.80
N THR A 38 -5.21 9.51 30.74
CA THR A 38 -4.46 10.74 30.45
C THR A 38 -2.98 10.42 30.33
N LEU A 39 -2.47 10.41 29.09
CA LEU A 39 -1.04 10.28 28.84
C LEU A 39 -0.33 11.62 29.09
N PRO A 40 0.86 11.64 29.71
CA PRO A 40 1.71 12.82 29.77
C PRO A 40 2.07 13.34 28.37
N ALA A 41 2.21 14.67 28.23
CA ALA A 41 2.46 15.31 26.94
C ALA A 41 3.72 14.79 26.23
N ASP A 42 4.79 14.53 27.00
CA ASP A 42 6.06 14.01 26.48
C ASP A 42 5.91 12.61 25.88
N MET A 43 5.12 11.75 26.54
CA MET A 43 4.91 10.38 26.09
C MET A 43 4.09 10.34 24.80
N LYS A 44 3.05 11.19 24.68
CA LYS A 44 2.26 11.32 23.43
C LYS A 44 3.15 11.71 22.25
N ARG A 45 4.08 12.65 22.47
CA ARG A 45 5.01 13.11 21.43
C ARG A 45 5.96 12.00 20.98
N VAL A 46 6.52 11.24 21.92
CA VAL A 46 7.44 10.13 21.61
C VAL A 46 6.72 9.01 20.87
N ILE A 47 5.53 8.60 21.35
CA ILE A 47 4.70 7.57 20.70
C ILE A 47 4.28 8.02 19.31
N GLY A 48 3.88 9.29 19.15
CA GLY A 48 3.52 9.86 17.85
C GLY A 48 4.66 9.78 16.85
N LYS A 49 5.87 10.21 17.24
CA LYS A 49 7.07 10.12 16.38
C LYS A 49 7.43 8.69 16.01
N GLN A 50 7.35 7.77 16.97
CA GLN A 50 7.63 6.35 16.70
C GLN A 50 6.59 5.74 15.76
N ALA A 51 5.31 6.04 15.97
CA ALA A 51 4.23 5.55 15.13
C ALA A 51 4.33 6.09 13.69
N GLU A 52 4.72 7.35 13.53
CA GLU A 52 4.96 7.97 12.23
C GLU A 52 6.14 7.31 11.51
N ALA A 53 7.28 7.13 12.18
CA ALA A 53 8.45 6.46 11.60
C ALA A 53 8.16 5.01 11.18
N GLU A 54 7.43 4.24 11.99
CA GLU A 54 7.02 2.88 11.65
C GLU A 54 6.04 2.86 10.46
N ARG A 55 5.13 3.86 10.40
CA ARG A 55 4.19 4.00 9.28
C ARG A 55 4.92 4.32 7.98
N GLU A 56 5.85 5.27 8.00
CA GLU A 56 6.67 5.64 6.84
C GLU A 56 7.50 4.44 6.36
N LYS A 57 8.19 3.76 7.28
CA LYS A 57 8.95 2.54 6.97
C LYS A 57 8.07 1.49 6.28
N ARG A 58 6.88 1.21 6.83
CA ARG A 58 5.94 0.26 6.22
C ARG A 58 5.46 0.71 4.85
N ALA A 59 5.18 2.00 4.67
CA ALA A 59 4.76 2.54 3.39
C ALA A 59 5.83 2.35 2.31
N VAL A 60 7.11 2.58 2.65
CA VAL A 60 8.24 2.35 1.73
C VAL A 60 8.35 0.87 1.33
N ILE A 61 8.25 -0.04 2.30
CA ILE A 61 8.32 -1.49 2.05
C ILE A 61 7.19 -1.92 1.11
N ILE A 62 5.94 -1.57 1.44
CA ILE A 62 4.76 -1.92 0.63
C ILE A 62 4.89 -1.36 -0.79
N LYS A 63 5.37 -0.12 -0.93
CA LYS A 63 5.58 0.49 -2.24
C LYS A 63 6.64 -0.27 -3.05
N ALA A 64 7.78 -0.59 -2.45
CA ALA A 64 8.85 -1.34 -3.10
C ALA A 64 8.39 -2.75 -3.54
N GLU A 65 7.65 -3.45 -2.68
CA GLU A 65 7.04 -4.74 -3.03
C GLU A 65 6.07 -4.61 -4.21
N GLY A 66 5.22 -3.58 -4.18
CA GLY A 66 4.30 -3.25 -5.28
C GLY A 66 5.04 -2.98 -6.60
N GLU A 67 6.15 -2.23 -6.56
CA GLU A 67 6.97 -1.95 -7.74
C GLU A 67 7.58 -3.22 -8.34
N VAL A 68 8.06 -4.15 -7.51
CA VAL A 68 8.60 -5.45 -7.97
C VAL A 68 7.49 -6.28 -8.62
N ILE A 69 6.30 -6.34 -8.03
CA ILE A 69 5.16 -7.05 -8.61
C ILE A 69 4.76 -6.44 -9.96
N ALA A 70 4.69 -5.10 -10.02
CA ALA A 70 4.35 -4.38 -11.25
C ALA A 70 5.38 -4.64 -12.37
N ALA A 71 6.69 -4.52 -12.07
CA ALA A 71 7.76 -4.77 -13.03
C ALA A 71 7.73 -6.21 -13.56
N ASN A 72 7.53 -7.20 -12.69
CA ASN A 72 7.40 -8.59 -13.09
C ASN A 72 6.20 -8.83 -14.03
N ASN A 73 5.06 -8.21 -13.73
CA ASN A 73 3.87 -8.33 -14.58
C ASN A 73 4.07 -7.64 -15.93
N MET A 74 4.70 -6.46 -15.97
CA MET A 74 5.06 -5.78 -17.21
C MET A 74 6.02 -6.60 -18.07
N ALA A 75 7.06 -7.19 -17.46
CA ALA A 75 8.01 -8.04 -18.16
C ALA A 75 7.34 -9.29 -18.76
N LYS A 76 6.42 -9.93 -18.02
CA LYS A 76 5.61 -11.04 -18.52
C LYS A 76 4.73 -10.60 -19.70
N ALA A 77 4.04 -9.48 -19.58
CA ALA A 77 3.19 -8.95 -20.64
C ALA A 77 4.00 -8.62 -21.91
N ALA A 78 5.16 -7.97 -21.76
CA ALA A 78 6.05 -7.67 -22.88
C ALA A 78 6.55 -8.94 -23.58
N LYS A 79 6.93 -9.98 -22.80
CA LYS A 79 7.33 -11.28 -23.34
C LYS A 79 6.20 -11.93 -24.13
N THR A 80 4.99 -11.94 -23.59
CA THR A 80 3.81 -12.50 -24.28
C THR A 80 3.50 -11.73 -25.56
N LEU A 81 3.54 -10.40 -25.53
CA LEU A 81 3.33 -9.56 -26.73
C LEU A 81 4.39 -9.80 -27.80
N SER A 82 5.64 -10.03 -27.41
CA SER A 82 6.71 -10.31 -28.37
C SER A 82 6.62 -11.69 -29.01
N MET A 83 5.93 -12.65 -28.39
CA MET A 83 5.79 -14.02 -28.92
C MET A 83 4.70 -14.15 -29.97
N ALA A 84 3.76 -13.21 -30.03
CA ALA A 84 2.65 -13.24 -30.98
C ALA A 84 2.93 -12.32 -32.17
N ASP A 85 2.97 -12.90 -33.38
CA ASP A 85 3.20 -12.14 -34.61
C ASP A 85 2.14 -11.05 -34.79
N GLY A 86 2.58 -9.82 -35.06
CA GLY A 86 1.70 -8.66 -35.23
C GLY A 86 1.10 -8.06 -33.94
N ALA A 87 1.29 -8.68 -32.76
CA ALA A 87 0.70 -8.17 -31.51
C ALA A 87 1.26 -6.79 -31.08
N LEU A 88 2.56 -6.54 -31.29
CA LEU A 88 3.15 -5.21 -31.08
C LEU A 88 2.58 -4.15 -32.02
N HIS A 89 2.26 -4.53 -33.26
CA HIS A 89 1.63 -3.65 -34.23
C HIS A 89 0.19 -3.30 -33.81
N LEU A 90 -0.61 -4.30 -33.40
CA LEU A 90 -1.95 -4.08 -32.85
C LEU A 90 -1.92 -3.21 -31.59
N ARG A 91 -0.96 -3.42 -30.68
CA ARG A 91 -0.77 -2.59 -29.49
C ARG A 91 -0.44 -1.13 -29.86
N THR A 92 0.35 -0.93 -30.91
CA THR A 92 0.67 0.41 -31.43
C THR A 92 -0.59 1.08 -31.99
N LEU A 93 -1.39 0.36 -32.78
CA LEU A 93 -2.66 0.87 -33.32
C LEU A 93 -3.67 1.21 -32.21
N GLN A 94 -3.79 0.36 -31.18
CA GLN A 94 -4.62 0.64 -30.01
C GLN A 94 -4.16 1.90 -29.28
N SER A 95 -2.84 2.05 -29.07
CA SER A 95 -2.29 3.25 -28.41
C SER A 95 -2.60 4.52 -29.20
N ILE A 96 -2.54 4.47 -30.54
CA ILE A 96 -2.93 5.57 -31.42
C ILE A 96 -4.43 5.88 -31.28
N ASN A 97 -5.28 4.84 -31.25
CA ASN A 97 -6.72 5.02 -31.11
C ASN A 97 -7.10 5.62 -29.74
N ASP A 98 -6.47 5.14 -28.66
CA ASP A 98 -6.67 5.67 -27.31
C ASP A 98 -6.26 7.14 -27.24
N MET A 99 -5.11 7.50 -27.83
CA MET A 99 -4.61 8.89 -27.87
C MET A 99 -5.42 9.81 -28.79
N SER A 100 -5.92 9.30 -29.91
CA SER A 100 -6.72 10.09 -30.88
C SER A 100 -8.12 10.41 -30.38
N SER A 101 -8.60 9.71 -29.34
CA SER A 101 -9.88 10.02 -28.70
C SER A 101 -9.86 11.35 -27.94
N ASP A 102 -8.68 11.87 -27.60
CA ASP A 102 -8.47 13.14 -26.92
C ASP A 102 -8.17 14.23 -27.97
N GLN A 103 -9.21 14.99 -28.35
CA GLN A 103 -9.14 16.03 -29.38
C GLN A 103 -8.16 17.15 -28.98
N SER A 104 -6.86 17.05 -29.33
CA SER A 104 -5.89 18.15 -29.60
C SER A 104 -4.42 17.73 -29.38
N ASN A 105 -3.80 16.90 -30.23
CA ASN A 105 -2.34 16.69 -30.15
C ASN A 105 -1.66 16.55 -31.53
N THR A 106 -0.59 17.32 -31.75
CA THR A 106 0.36 17.10 -32.85
C THR A 106 1.19 15.86 -32.55
N ILE A 107 1.04 14.81 -33.35
CA ILE A 107 1.74 13.53 -33.17
C ILE A 107 3.07 13.60 -33.95
N VAL A 108 4.20 13.64 -33.24
CA VAL A 108 5.53 13.49 -33.85
C VAL A 108 5.82 12.00 -33.98
N PHE A 109 5.70 11.47 -35.19
CA PHE A 109 5.94 10.07 -35.49
C PHE A 109 7.43 9.85 -35.81
N THR A 110 8.19 9.28 -34.87
CA THR A 110 9.58 8.87 -35.13
C THR A 110 9.61 7.46 -35.70
N ILE A 111 9.82 7.35 -37.01
CA ILE A 111 10.06 6.06 -37.66
C ILE A 111 11.54 5.71 -37.49
N PRO A 112 11.88 4.48 -37.05
CA PRO A 112 13.26 4.01 -37.01
C PRO A 112 13.94 4.17 -38.38
N LEU A 113 15.15 4.72 -38.40
CA LEU A 113 15.90 5.03 -39.62
C LEU A 113 16.18 3.78 -40.46
N GLU A 114 16.15 2.60 -39.86
CA GLU A 114 16.32 1.30 -40.49
C GLU A 114 15.22 1.04 -41.54
N ILE A 115 13.98 1.44 -41.26
CA ILE A 115 12.83 1.27 -42.18
C ILE A 115 12.93 2.25 -43.35
N LEU A 116 13.36 3.49 -43.08
CA LEU A 116 13.63 4.50 -44.11
C LEU A 116 14.76 4.05 -45.06
N LYS A 117 15.83 3.45 -44.51
CA LYS A 117 16.93 2.91 -45.32
C LYS A 117 16.51 1.73 -46.19
N ALA A 118 15.61 0.86 -45.73
CA ALA A 118 15.08 -0.25 -46.51
C ALA A 118 14.25 0.22 -47.72
N PHE A 119 13.49 1.31 -47.59
CA PHE A 119 12.73 1.90 -48.69
C PHE A 119 13.58 2.77 -49.63
N SER A 120 14.66 3.36 -49.11
CA SER A 120 15.62 4.16 -49.89
C SER A 120 16.57 3.32 -50.75
N ARG A 121 16.70 2.01 -50.46
CA ARG A 121 17.57 1.11 -51.22
C ARG A 121 16.75 0.40 -52.29
N LYS A 122 16.44 1.13 -53.36
CA LYS A 122 16.09 0.55 -54.65
C LYS A 122 17.37 0.22 -55.41
#